data_AF-A0A7R9B9D3-F1
#
_entry.id   AF-A0A7R9B9D3-F1
#
_cell.length_a   1.000
_cell.length_b   1.000
_cell.length_c   1.000
_cell.angle_alpha   90.00
_cell.angle_beta   90.00
_cell.angle_gamma   90.00
#
_symmetry.space_group_name_H-M   'P 1'
#
loop_
_entity.id
_entity.type
_entity.pdbx_description
1 polymer ?
#
loop_
_entity_poly.entity_id
_entity_poly.type
_entity_poly.pdbx_seq_one_letter_code
_entity_poly.pdbx_strand_id
1 'polypeptide(L)'
;WCCCVVSQGNSNSLASVDVASGYVGLESYSLVTVGFQLVLHTYSAPILSHMLLINGVEHNARKGVFPNFRKHLVDVYATSLYTRVLPLATFCALVLAQRYHLFVWSVFSPKLLYETMHTLVIFTLLVVTEACFQVQALLKVQLSPFDTNPLVKRGLRFESRASVLKVFKVQLRYQHLS
;
A
#
# COMPACT_ATOMS: atom_id res chain seq x y z
N TRP A 1 -14.70 -2.13 5.54
CA TRP A 1 -14.06 -2.07 4.21
C TRP A 1 -14.73 -2.98 3.15
N CYS A 2 -15.66 -3.88 3.51
CA CYS A 2 -16.39 -4.70 2.52
C CYS A 2 -17.54 -4.02 1.77
N CYS A 3 -18.12 -2.90 2.24
CA CYS A 3 -19.37 -2.43 1.64
C CYS A 3 -19.23 -1.59 0.36
N CYS A 4 -18.08 -0.98 0.07
CA CYS A 4 -17.92 -0.23 -1.19
C CYS A 4 -17.64 -1.14 -2.41
N VAL A 5 -17.41 -2.44 -2.21
CA VAL A 5 -17.28 -3.42 -3.30
C VAL A 5 -18.66 -3.87 -3.85
N VAL A 6 -19.74 -3.65 -3.09
CA VAL A 6 -21.09 -4.13 -3.47
C VAL A 6 -21.71 -3.37 -4.65
N SER A 7 -21.13 -2.23 -5.06
CA SER A 7 -21.54 -1.52 -6.29
C SER A 7 -20.73 -1.91 -7.54
N GLN A 8 -19.98 -3.02 -7.50
CA GLN A 8 -19.27 -3.55 -8.67
C GLN A 8 -20.04 -4.70 -9.35
N GLY A 9 -21.37 -4.64 -9.27
CA GLY A 9 -22.26 -5.53 -9.98
C GLY A 9 -22.26 -5.23 -11.48
N ASN A 10 -21.56 -6.06 -12.24
CA ASN A 10 -21.84 -6.31 -13.65
C ASN A 10 -21.49 -5.18 -14.66
N SER A 11 -20.21 -4.80 -14.79
CA SER A 11 -19.64 -4.39 -16.09
C SER A 11 -18.13 -4.25 -16.06
N ASN A 12 -17.49 -5.11 -16.83
CA ASN A 12 -16.06 -5.19 -17.05
C ASN A 12 -15.66 -4.19 -18.15
N SER A 13 -15.86 -2.90 -17.92
CA SER A 13 -15.62 -1.83 -18.90
C SER A 13 -15.18 -0.58 -18.15
N LEU A 14 -14.09 0.03 -18.61
CA LEU A 14 -13.62 1.44 -18.60
C LEU A 14 -14.33 2.54 -17.77
N ALA A 15 -15.57 2.35 -17.30
CA ALA A 15 -16.36 3.27 -16.50
C ALA A 15 -15.92 3.38 -15.02
N SER A 16 -14.94 2.60 -14.56
CA SER A 16 -14.44 2.70 -13.18
C SER A 16 -13.44 3.83 -12.98
N VAL A 17 -12.83 4.33 -14.06
CA VAL A 17 -11.87 5.43 -13.99
C VAL A 17 -12.65 6.73 -14.16
N ASP A 18 -12.80 7.47 -13.06
CA ASP A 18 -13.49 8.75 -13.07
C ASP A 18 -12.65 9.81 -13.80
N VAL A 19 -13.01 10.07 -15.06
CA VAL A 19 -12.36 11.06 -15.91
C VAL A 19 -12.62 12.49 -15.43
N ALA A 20 -13.72 12.74 -14.70
CA ALA A 20 -14.04 14.08 -14.19
C ALA A 20 -12.97 14.57 -13.19
N SER A 21 -12.38 13.65 -12.42
CA SER A 21 -11.30 13.96 -11.46
C SER A 21 -10.05 14.56 -12.13
N GLY A 22 -9.80 14.27 -13.41
CA GLY A 22 -8.65 14.80 -14.15
C GLY A 22 -8.83 16.22 -14.69
N TYR A 23 -10.02 16.82 -14.58
CA TYR A 23 -10.30 18.18 -15.06
C TYR A 23 -10.50 19.19 -13.92
N VAL A 24 -10.30 18.78 -12.67
CA VAL A 24 -10.51 19.64 -11.51
C VAL A 24 -9.45 20.75 -11.49
N GLY A 25 -9.90 21.99 -11.67
CA GLY A 25 -9.06 23.19 -11.54
C GLY A 25 -8.28 23.59 -12.80
N LEU A 26 -8.61 23.07 -13.99
CA LEU A 26 -7.98 23.49 -15.24
C LEU A 26 -8.78 24.60 -15.95
N GLU A 27 -8.15 25.74 -16.19
CA GLU A 27 -8.67 26.81 -17.06
C GLU A 27 -8.34 26.58 -18.55
N SER A 28 -7.30 25.79 -18.85
CA SER A 28 -6.88 25.44 -20.21
C SER A 28 -6.54 23.95 -20.32
N TYR A 29 -6.93 23.30 -21.42
CA TYR A 29 -6.72 21.87 -21.62
C TYR A 29 -5.23 21.56 -21.81
N SER A 30 -4.67 20.76 -20.92
CA SER A 30 -3.33 20.18 -21.08
C SER A 30 -3.37 18.68 -20.77
N LEU A 31 -3.06 17.86 -21.78
CA LEU A 31 -3.13 16.40 -21.69
C LEU A 31 -2.26 15.83 -20.54
N VAL A 32 -1.09 16.43 -20.31
CA VAL A 32 -0.14 16.00 -19.28
C VAL A 32 -0.72 16.18 -17.88
N THR A 33 -1.33 17.34 -17.60
CA THR A 33 -1.88 17.67 -16.28
C THR A 33 -3.10 16.80 -15.98
N VAL A 34 -4.00 16.64 -16.95
CA VAL A 34 -5.20 15.80 -16.83
C VAL A 34 -4.81 14.34 -16.59
N GLY A 35 -3.85 13.84 -17.37
CA GLY A 35 -3.35 12.46 -17.23
C GLY A 35 -2.71 12.21 -15.87
N PHE A 36 -1.91 13.15 -15.36
CA PHE A 36 -1.29 13.02 -14.04
C PHE A 36 -2.32 13.00 -12.91
N GLN A 37 -3.30 13.90 -12.93
CA GLN A 37 -4.38 13.93 -11.93
C GLN A 37 -5.20 12.64 -11.96
N LEU A 38 -5.50 12.13 -13.15
CA LEU A 38 -6.25 10.89 -13.34
C LEU A 38 -5.49 9.68 -12.74
N VAL A 39 -4.18 9.58 -12.99
CA VAL A 39 -3.32 8.52 -12.45
C VAL A 39 -3.28 8.61 -10.92
N LEU A 40 -3.04 9.81 -10.37
CA LEU A 40 -3.03 10.01 -8.92
C LEU A 40 -4.35 9.59 -8.26
N HIS A 41 -5.47 10.01 -8.84
CA HIS A 41 -6.80 9.69 -8.30
C HIS A 41 -7.06 8.18 -8.37
N THR A 42 -6.81 7.57 -9.52
CA THR A 42 -7.06 6.13 -9.76
C THR A 42 -6.22 5.22 -8.86
N TYR A 43 -4.96 5.58 -8.60
CA TYR A 43 -4.05 4.74 -7.81
C TYR A 43 -3.95 5.13 -6.33
N SER A 44 -4.58 6.23 -5.89
CA SER A 44 -4.58 6.66 -4.47
C SER A 44 -5.09 5.58 -3.51
N ALA A 45 -6.22 4.94 -3.85
CA ALA A 45 -6.86 3.92 -3.02
C ALA A 45 -6.01 2.65 -2.85
N PRO A 46 -5.46 2.00 -3.91
CA PRO A 46 -4.60 0.84 -3.73
C PRO A 46 -3.30 1.18 -3.00
N ILE A 47 -2.73 2.38 -3.20
CA ILE A 47 -1.53 2.82 -2.47
C ILE A 47 -1.85 2.94 -0.97
N LEU A 48 -2.94 3.60 -0.60
CA LEU A 48 -3.33 3.78 0.79
C LEU A 48 -3.65 2.43 1.46
N SER A 49 -4.37 1.55 0.77
CA SER A 49 -4.67 0.20 1.27
C SER A 49 -3.39 -0.60 1.53
N HIS A 50 -2.42 -0.54 0.63
CA HIS A 50 -1.13 -1.20 0.80
C HIS A 50 -0.35 -0.65 2.01
N MET A 51 -0.32 0.67 2.18
CA MET A 51 0.29 1.33 3.33
C MET A 51 -0.38 0.92 4.65
N LEU A 52 -1.72 0.83 4.68
CA LEU A 52 -2.48 0.37 5.85
C LEU A 52 -2.17 -1.09 6.21
N LEU A 53 -2.06 -1.97 5.21
CA LEU A 53 -1.71 -3.37 5.43
C LEU A 53 -0.33 -3.51 6.08
N ILE A 54 0.67 -2.82 5.54
CA ILE A 54 2.03 -2.85 6.09
C ILE A 54 2.06 -2.32 7.53
N ASN A 55 1.40 -1.18 7.79
CA ASN A 55 1.28 -0.62 9.13
C ASN A 55 0.57 -1.57 10.11
N GLY A 56 -0.45 -2.29 9.65
CA GLY A 56 -1.15 -3.31 10.43
C GLY A 56 -0.26 -4.49 10.80
N VAL A 57 0.52 -5.00 9.84
CA VAL A 57 1.49 -6.09 10.09
C VAL A 57 2.58 -5.63 11.06
N GLU A 58 3.10 -4.41 10.90
CA GLU A 58 4.10 -3.85 11.81
C GLU A 58 3.54 -3.64 13.22
N HIS A 59 2.32 -3.12 13.34
CA HIS A 59 1.65 -2.92 14.63
C HIS A 59 1.43 -4.25 15.36
N ASN A 60 1.00 -5.28 14.65
CA ASN A 60 0.80 -6.61 15.22
C ASN A 60 2.14 -7.29 15.58
N ALA A 61 3.21 -7.03 14.83
CA ALA A 61 4.55 -7.47 15.18
C ALA A 61 5.08 -6.78 16.45
N ARG A 62 4.86 -5.47 16.62
CA ARG A 62 5.22 -4.73 17.84
C ARG A 62 4.49 -5.24 19.09
N LYS A 63 3.25 -5.71 18.93
CA LYS A 63 2.46 -6.33 20.01
C LYS A 63 2.89 -7.76 20.36
N GLY A 64 3.88 -8.33 19.65
CA GLY A 64 4.35 -9.70 19.88
C GLY A 64 3.38 -10.79 19.43
N VAL A 65 2.32 -10.44 18.67
CA VAL A 65 1.36 -11.41 18.12
C VAL A 65 2.02 -12.28 17.06
N PHE A 66 2.95 -11.69 16.30
CA PHE A 66 3.70 -12.38 15.24
C PHE A 66 5.18 -12.51 15.63
N PRO A 67 5.66 -13.70 16.02
CA PRO A 67 7.03 -13.89 16.46
C PRO A 67 8.05 -13.70 15.33
N ASN A 68 7.62 -13.84 14.06
CA ASN A 68 8.46 -13.72 12.88
C ASN A 68 7.88 -12.72 11.87
N PHE A 69 8.00 -11.42 12.14
CA PHE A 69 7.53 -10.33 11.27
C PHE A 69 7.90 -10.53 9.79
N ARG A 70 9.16 -10.90 9.52
CA ARG A 70 9.68 -11.07 8.16
C ARG A 70 9.00 -12.21 7.39
N LYS A 71 8.63 -13.30 8.07
CA LYS A 71 7.91 -14.42 7.43
C LYS A 71 6.50 -13.99 7.03
N HIS A 72 5.80 -13.27 7.90
CA HIS A 72 4.45 -12.76 7.60
C HIS A 72 4.47 -11.69 6.51
N LEU A 73 5.49 -10.82 6.46
CA LEU A 73 5.65 -9.89 5.34
C LEU A 73 5.82 -10.63 4.01
N VAL A 74 6.71 -11.62 3.96
CA VAL A 74 6.91 -12.42 2.74
C VAL A 74 5.63 -13.13 2.33
N ASP A 75 4.86 -13.66 3.27
CA ASP A 75 3.58 -14.32 3.00
C ASP A 75 2.51 -13.35 2.45
N VAL A 76 2.43 -12.14 3.01
CA VAL A 76 1.54 -11.08 2.51
C VAL A 76 1.93 -10.64 1.10
N TYR A 77 3.23 -10.50 0.82
CA TYR A 77 3.72 -10.15 -0.51
C TYR A 77 3.51 -11.28 -1.52
N ALA A 78 3.76 -12.52 -1.13
CA ALA A 78 3.51 -13.69 -1.97
C ALA A 78 2.03 -13.78 -2.33
N THR A 79 1.14 -13.68 -1.34
CA THR A 79 -0.33 -13.70 -1.55
C THR A 79 -0.76 -12.57 -2.48
N SER A 80 -0.24 -11.35 -2.29
CA SER A 80 -0.52 -10.20 -3.16
C SER A 80 -0.06 -10.43 -4.61
N LEU A 81 1.10 -11.06 -4.82
CA LEU A 81 1.59 -11.39 -6.15
C LEU A 81 0.77 -12.51 -6.81
N TYR A 82 0.44 -13.57 -6.08
CA TYR A 82 -0.36 -14.67 -6.61
C TYR A 82 -1.72 -14.21 -7.14
N THR A 83 -2.40 -13.32 -6.40
CA THR A 83 -3.70 -12.76 -6.82
C THR A 83 -3.63 -11.95 -8.12
N ARG A 84 -2.45 -11.47 -8.53
CA ARG A 84 -2.25 -10.69 -9.76
C ARG A 84 -1.68 -11.50 -10.92
N VAL A 85 -0.76 -12.41 -10.63
CA VAL A 85 -0.16 -13.29 -11.64
C VAL A 85 -1.20 -14.26 -12.20
N LEU A 86 -2.16 -14.73 -11.39
CA LEU A 86 -3.19 -15.67 -11.84
C LEU A 86 -4.07 -15.09 -12.97
N PRO A 87 -4.74 -13.92 -12.81
CA PRO A 87 -5.47 -13.28 -13.91
C PRO A 87 -4.59 -12.97 -15.13
N LEU A 88 -3.37 -12.47 -14.91
CA LEU A 88 -2.47 -12.16 -16.03
C LEU A 88 -2.11 -13.42 -16.83
N ALA A 89 -1.84 -14.53 -16.15
CA ALA A 89 -1.53 -15.81 -16.78
C ALA A 89 -2.74 -16.35 -17.56
N THR A 90 -3.96 -16.26 -17.02
CA THR A 90 -5.16 -16.70 -17.74
C THR A 90 -5.40 -15.83 -18.98
N PHE A 91 -5.24 -14.51 -18.90
CA PHE A 91 -5.35 -13.64 -20.06
C PHE A 91 -4.27 -13.91 -21.11
N CYS A 92 -3.02 -14.12 -20.71
CA CYS A 92 -1.94 -14.52 -21.62
C CYS A 92 -2.24 -15.86 -22.30
N ALA A 93 -2.76 -16.85 -21.57
CA ALA A 93 -3.14 -18.15 -22.14
C ALA A 93 -4.28 -18.01 -23.16
N LEU A 94 -5.31 -17.20 -22.88
CA LEU A 94 -6.40 -16.90 -23.81
C LEU A 94 -5.90 -16.21 -25.08
N VAL A 95 -4.98 -15.26 -24.91
CA VAL A 95 -4.30 -14.56 -26.00
C VAL A 95 -3.52 -15.53 -26.90
N LEU A 96 -2.80 -16.48 -26.30
CA LEU A 96 -2.06 -17.52 -27.04
C LEU A 96 -3.01 -18.48 -27.76
N ALA A 97 -4.10 -18.90 -27.11
CA ALA A 97 -5.11 -19.78 -27.70
C ALA A 97 -5.81 -19.13 -28.91
N GLN A 98 -6.08 -17.83 -28.82
CA GLN A 98 -6.84 -17.07 -29.82
C GLN A 98 -5.95 -16.31 -30.81
N ARG A 99 -4.70 -16.75 -30.99
CA ARG A 99 -3.71 -16.13 -31.89
C ARG A 99 -4.19 -15.94 -33.33
N TYR A 100 -5.05 -16.83 -33.83
CA TYR A 100 -5.52 -16.82 -35.23
C TYR A 100 -6.78 -15.97 -35.47
N HIS A 101 -7.47 -15.51 -34.42
CA HIS A 101 -8.68 -14.69 -34.55
C HIS A 101 -8.40 -13.23 -34.19
N LEU A 102 -7.78 -12.47 -35.11
CA LEU A 102 -7.40 -11.05 -34.90
C LEU A 102 -8.57 -10.13 -34.51
N PHE A 103 -9.81 -10.45 -34.89
CA PHE A 103 -10.99 -9.68 -34.47
C PHE A 103 -11.19 -9.73 -32.95
N VAL A 104 -10.91 -10.89 -32.35
CA VAL A 104 -11.08 -11.12 -30.91
C VAL A 104 -10.02 -10.38 -30.09
N TRP A 105 -8.85 -10.10 -30.67
CA TRP A 105 -7.84 -9.26 -30.03
C TRP A 105 -8.32 -7.84 -29.78
N SER A 106 -9.11 -7.25 -30.68
CA SER A 106 -9.59 -5.87 -30.52
C SER A 106 -10.51 -5.71 -29.30
N VAL A 107 -11.29 -6.73 -28.96
CA VAL A 107 -12.22 -6.71 -27.81
C VAL A 107 -11.53 -7.04 -26.47
N PHE A 108 -10.45 -7.83 -26.49
CA PHE A 108 -9.72 -8.21 -25.28
C PHE A 108 -8.51 -7.33 -24.97
N SER A 109 -7.93 -6.66 -25.96
CA SER A 109 -6.74 -5.82 -25.77
C SER A 109 -6.92 -4.71 -24.74
N PRO A 110 -8.05 -3.97 -24.69
CA PRO A 110 -8.23 -2.95 -23.67
C PRO A 110 -8.14 -3.56 -22.26
N LYS A 111 -8.84 -4.68 -22.01
CA LYS A 111 -8.85 -5.35 -20.70
C LYS A 111 -7.47 -5.87 -20.29
N LEU A 112 -6.75 -6.50 -21.22
CA LEU A 112 -5.40 -6.98 -20.96
C LEU A 112 -4.45 -5.83 -20.63
N LEU A 113 -4.55 -4.72 -21.36
CA LEU A 113 -3.72 -3.54 -21.11
C LEU A 113 -4.02 -2.94 -19.74
N TYR A 114 -5.28 -2.86 -19.32
CA TYR A 114 -5.61 -2.39 -17.97
C TYR A 114 -5.06 -3.32 -16.89
N GLU A 115 -5.23 -4.63 -17.03
CA GLU A 115 -4.78 -5.57 -16.01
C GLU A 115 -3.25 -5.63 -15.91
N THR A 116 -2.55 -5.48 -17.04
CA THR A 116 -1.08 -5.36 -17.06
C THR A 116 -0.62 -4.07 -16.40
N MET A 117 -1.26 -2.92 -16.66
CA MET A 117 -0.92 -1.65 -16.00
C MET A 117 -1.14 -1.72 -14.49
N HIS A 118 -2.26 -2.29 -14.03
CA HIS A 118 -2.50 -2.51 -12.60
C HIS A 118 -1.44 -3.42 -11.97
N THR A 119 -1.05 -4.49 -12.66
CA THR A 119 0.00 -5.40 -12.18
C THR A 119 1.34 -4.70 -12.08
N LEU A 120 1.70 -3.87 -13.07
CA LEU A 120 2.92 -3.07 -13.04
C LEU A 120 2.94 -2.10 -11.86
N VAL A 121 1.84 -1.38 -11.61
CA VAL A 121 1.76 -0.45 -10.47
C VAL A 121 1.93 -1.19 -9.14
N ILE A 122 1.22 -2.31 -8.92
CA ILE A 122 1.38 -3.10 -7.69
C ILE A 122 2.81 -3.62 -7.56
N PHE A 123 3.42 -4.11 -8.63
CA PHE A 123 4.81 -4.57 -8.63
C PHE A 123 5.78 -3.44 -8.25
N THR A 124 5.63 -2.24 -8.83
CA THR A 124 6.46 -1.08 -8.47
C THR A 124 6.30 -0.69 -7.00
N LEU A 125 5.08 -0.71 -6.45
CA LEU A 125 4.84 -0.43 -5.04
C LEU A 125 5.53 -1.46 -4.14
N LEU A 126 5.45 -2.74 -4.47
CA LEU A 126 6.14 -3.80 -3.71
C LEU A 126 7.65 -3.56 -3.68
N VAL A 127 8.27 -3.30 -4.84
CA VAL A 127 9.71 -3.00 -4.95
C VAL A 127 10.10 -1.77 -4.13
N VAL A 128 9.30 -0.70 -4.20
CA VAL A 128 9.54 0.53 -3.42
C VAL A 128 9.46 0.27 -1.92
N THR A 129 8.48 -0.52 -1.45
CA THR A 129 8.35 -0.83 -0.01
C THR A 129 9.49 -1.70 0.50
N GLU A 130 9.91 -2.72 -0.27
CA GLU A 130 11.08 -3.53 0.06
C GLU A 130 12.35 -2.68 0.12
N ALA A 131 12.57 -1.80 -0.87
CA ALA A 131 13.71 -0.89 -0.87
C ALA A 131 13.69 0.04 0.36
N CYS A 132 12.52 0.59 0.71
CA CYS A 132 12.34 1.42 1.89
C CYS A 132 12.71 0.66 3.18
N PHE A 133 12.25 -0.59 3.33
CA PHE A 133 12.60 -1.43 4.47
C PHE A 133 14.10 -1.72 4.57
N GLN A 134 14.77 -2.00 3.44
CA GLN A 134 16.22 -2.20 3.41
C GLN A 134 16.97 -0.92 3.82
N VAL A 135 16.57 0.23 3.29
CA VAL A 135 17.17 1.53 3.65
C VAL A 135 17.00 1.81 5.15
N GLN A 136 15.83 1.55 5.73
CA GLN A 136 15.61 1.69 7.17
C GLN A 136 16.47 0.73 8.00
N ALA A 137 16.68 -0.50 7.53
CA ALA A 137 17.55 -1.47 8.19
C ALA A 137 19.03 -1.01 8.15
N LEU A 138 19.49 -0.51 7.00
CA LEU A 138 20.84 0.04 6.84
C LEU A 138 21.06 1.26 7.74
N LEU A 139 20.08 2.16 7.83
CA LEU A 139 20.15 3.34 8.68
C LEU A 139 20.23 2.98 10.16
N LYS A 140 19.52 1.93 10.60
CA LYS A 140 19.61 1.40 11.97
C LYS A 140 20.99 0.80 12.28
N VAL A 141 21.60 0.10 11.32
CA VAL A 141 22.95 -0.46 11.47
C VAL A 141 23.98 0.67 11.59
N GLN A 142 23.90 1.71 10.76
CA GLN A 142 24.82 2.85 10.82
C GLN A 142 24.67 3.75 12.05
N LEU A 143 23.48 3.82 12.67
CA LEU A 143 23.28 4.57 13.92
C LEU A 143 23.70 3.81 15.18
N SER A 144 23.82 2.48 15.13
CA SER A 144 24.23 1.67 16.29
C SER A 144 25.63 1.93 16.88
N PRO A 145 26.69 2.31 16.13
CA PRO A 145 28.00 2.60 16.73
C PRO A 145 28.02 3.89 17.59
N PHE A 146 27.07 4.82 17.41
CA PHE A 146 27.02 6.09 18.16
C PHE A 146 26.22 6.01 19.48
N ASP A 147 25.37 4.98 19.65
CA ASP A 147 24.52 4.75 20.85
C ASP A 147 25.21 3.83 21.88
N THR A 148 26.53 3.95 22.05
CA THR A 148 27.32 3.20 23.04
C THR A 148 27.45 3.89 24.39
N ASN A 149 26.73 4.99 24.63
CA ASN A 149 26.65 5.59 25.97
C ASN A 149 25.43 5.02 26.74
N PRO A 150 25.60 3.99 27.59
CA PRO A 150 24.51 3.40 28.38
C PRO A 150 23.88 4.38 29.39
N LEU A 151 24.44 5.58 29.55
CA LEU A 151 23.91 6.65 30.39
C LEU A 151 22.80 7.46 29.69
N VAL A 152 22.93 7.75 28.38
CA VAL A 152 21.92 8.50 27.61
C VAL A 152 20.66 7.65 27.39
N LYS A 153 20.84 6.37 27.09
CA LYS A 153 19.75 5.39 26.93
C LYS A 153 18.94 5.18 28.21
N ARG A 154 19.60 5.29 29.37
CA ARG A 154 18.93 5.31 30.69
C ARG A 154 18.19 6.63 30.90
N GLY A 155 18.82 7.78 30.62
CA GLY A 155 18.20 9.10 30.74
C GLY A 155 16.90 9.25 29.92
N LEU A 156 16.92 8.86 28.65
CA LEU A 156 15.74 8.91 27.76
C LEU A 156 14.64 7.92 28.19
N ARG A 157 15.01 6.75 28.74
CA ARG A 157 14.05 5.78 29.28
C ARG A 157 13.39 6.29 30.57
N PHE A 158 14.11 7.04 31.40
CA PHE A 158 13.54 7.67 32.60
C PHE A 158 12.62 8.85 32.26
N GLU A 159 12.99 9.68 31.29
CA GLU A 159 12.19 10.83 30.87
C GLU A 159 10.86 10.39 30.21
N SER A 160 10.90 9.36 29.35
CA SER A 160 9.70 8.77 28.75
C SER A 160 8.78 8.14 29.81
N ARG A 161 9.32 7.42 30.81
CA ARG A 161 8.51 6.87 31.92
C ARG A 161 7.91 7.97 32.80
N ALA A 162 8.65 9.04 33.08
CA ALA A 162 8.16 10.15 33.90
C ALA A 162 7.04 10.95 33.20
N SER A 163 7.14 11.15 31.88
CA SER A 163 6.13 11.85 31.09
C SER A 163 4.84 11.02 30.95
N VAL A 164 4.93 9.71 30.77
CA VAL A 164 3.75 8.81 30.78
C VAL A 164 3.08 8.78 32.16
N LEU A 165 3.85 8.75 33.25
CA LEU A 165 3.32 8.80 34.63
C LEU A 165 2.65 10.14 34.97
N LYS A 166 3.14 11.27 34.42
CA LYS A 166 2.48 12.57 34.56
C LYS A 166 1.13 12.61 33.84
N VAL A 167 1.07 12.09 32.61
CA VAL A 167 -0.19 11.99 31.84
C VAL A 167 -1.19 11.08 32.55
N PHE A 168 -0.74 9.94 33.08
CA PHE A 168 -1.61 9.02 33.81
C PHE A 168 -2.12 9.59 35.15
N LYS A 169 -1.30 10.35 35.87
CA LYS A 169 -1.72 11.06 37.11
C LYS A 169 -2.69 12.21 36.83
N VAL A 170 -2.57 12.91 35.70
CA VAL A 170 -3.53 13.93 35.29
C VAL A 170 -4.87 13.30 34.92
N GLN A 171 -4.86 12.16 34.22
CA GLN A 171 -6.07 11.43 33.84
C GLN A 171 -6.83 10.86 35.06
N LEU A 172 -6.11 10.33 36.05
CA LEU A 172 -6.72 9.82 37.30
C LEU A 172 -7.30 10.93 38.17
N ARG A 173 -6.76 12.15 38.11
CA ARG A 173 -7.28 13.29 38.89
C ARG A 173 -8.60 13.82 38.32
N TYR A 174 -8.87 13.62 37.03
CA TYR A 174 -10.15 13.97 36.39
C TYR A 174 -11.28 12.99 36.70
N GLN A 175 -10.98 11.70 36.94
CA GLN A 175 -11.97 10.68 37.25
C GLN A 175 -12.54 10.74 38.68
N HIS A 176 -11.91 11.51 39.57
CA HIS A 176 -12.31 11.60 40.99
C HIS A 176 -13.03 12.93 41.33
N LEU A 177 -13.23 13.81 40.34
CA LEU A 177 -13.95 15.09 40.44
C LEU A 177 -15.28 15.11 39.67
N SER A 178 -15.74 13.96 39.18
CA SER A 178 -17.09 13.71 38.65
C SER A 178 -17.80 12.70 39.53
#